data_AF-A0A7C4KNV7-F1
#
_entry.id   AF-A0A7C4KNV7-F1
#
_cell.length_a   1.000
_cell.length_b   1.000
_cell.length_c   1.000
_cell.angle_alpha   90.00
_cell.angle_beta   90.00
_cell.angle_gamma   90.00
#
_symmetry.space_group_name_H-M   'P 1'
#
loop_
_entity.id
_entity.type
_entity.pdbx_description
1 polymer ?
#
loop_
_entity_poly.entity_id
_entity_poly.type
_entity_poly.pdbx_seq_one_letter_code
_entity_poly.pdbx_strand_id
1 'polypeptide(L)'
;MGLLPSHPPPPPSVPQSAAWTVRPLWTISGATAWLRRHPDDILRMIEDGRLEWAWDIAAGPCKRRREIRIWFESMEWARRNLANPASPALLPPALTESQVLECIIGHHRPLLRGSEVQALLNCDRNLIFRHLRSGALRATSRQASTTCRTPLILRESLEQFLRNRRIQ
;
A
#
# COMPACT_ATOMS: atom_id res chain seq x y z
N MET A 1 -18.96 -8.53 -47.06
CA MET A 1 -18.37 -7.54 -46.15
C MET A 1 -18.60 -8.02 -44.72
N GLY A 2 -17.61 -8.65 -44.11
CA GLY A 2 -17.72 -9.18 -42.74
C GLY A 2 -17.30 -8.12 -41.73
N LEU A 3 -18.21 -7.73 -40.85
CA LEU A 3 -17.93 -6.88 -39.70
C LEU A 3 -17.11 -7.68 -38.68
N LEU A 4 -15.86 -7.29 -38.48
CA LEU A 4 -15.03 -7.79 -37.38
C LEU A 4 -15.66 -7.36 -36.04
N PRO A 5 -15.74 -8.24 -35.02
CA PRO A 5 -16.19 -7.85 -33.70
C PRO A 5 -15.17 -6.88 -33.09
N SER A 6 -15.64 -5.69 -32.74
CA SER A 6 -14.88 -4.70 -31.98
C SER A 6 -14.51 -5.29 -30.63
N HIS A 7 -13.25 -5.70 -30.49
CA HIS A 7 -12.66 -6.05 -29.21
C HIS A 7 -12.80 -4.85 -28.26
N PRO A 8 -13.32 -5.03 -27.03
CA PRO A 8 -13.24 -3.96 -26.03
C PRO A 8 -11.77 -3.63 -25.78
N PRO A 9 -11.43 -2.35 -25.55
CA PRO A 9 -10.07 -1.98 -25.19
C PRO A 9 -9.64 -2.80 -23.97
N PRO A 10 -8.40 -3.29 -23.91
CA PRO A 10 -7.92 -3.96 -22.71
C PRO A 10 -8.15 -3.03 -21.51
N PRO A 11 -8.55 -3.58 -20.34
CA PRO A 11 -8.63 -2.77 -19.12
C PRO A 11 -7.31 -2.02 -18.95
N PRO A 12 -7.33 -0.78 -18.43
CA PRO A 12 -6.11 -0.01 -18.23
C PRO A 12 -5.12 -0.92 -17.52
N SER A 13 -4.03 -1.24 -18.21
CA SER A 13 -2.99 -2.12 -17.69
C SER A 13 -2.54 -1.49 -16.38
N VAL A 14 -3.01 -2.06 -15.27
CA VAL A 14 -2.48 -1.75 -13.95
C VAL A 14 -0.98 -1.84 -14.13
N PRO A 15 -0.19 -0.80 -13.78
CA PRO A 15 1.25 -0.91 -13.87
C PRO A 15 1.63 -2.13 -13.03
N GLN A 16 1.91 -3.23 -13.73
CA GLN A 16 2.55 -4.40 -13.17
C GLN A 16 3.95 -3.89 -12.93
N SER A 17 4.13 -3.24 -11.77
CA SER A 17 5.45 -2.89 -11.27
C SER A 17 6.15 -4.24 -11.11
N ALA A 18 6.84 -4.64 -12.18
CA ALA A 18 7.58 -5.88 -12.34
C ALA A 18 8.84 -5.76 -11.48
N ALA A 19 8.63 -5.71 -10.17
CA ALA A 19 9.66 -5.43 -9.20
C ALA A 19 9.14 -5.76 -7.80
N TRP A 20 9.12 -7.04 -7.46
CA TRP A 20 9.21 -7.47 -6.05
C TRP A 20 10.50 -6.93 -5.35
N THR A 21 11.33 -6.17 -6.06
CA THR A 21 12.56 -5.51 -5.61
C THR A 21 12.34 -4.17 -4.90
N VAL A 22 11.19 -3.51 -5.05
CA VAL A 22 10.89 -2.25 -4.35
C VAL A 22 9.82 -2.50 -3.28
N ARG A 23 10.07 -2.05 -2.04
CA ARG A 23 9.03 -2.08 -1.00
C ARG A 23 7.85 -1.25 -1.50
N PRO A 24 6.63 -1.79 -1.62
CA PRO A 24 5.52 -1.07 -2.24
C PRO A 24 5.08 0.12 -1.39
N LEU A 25 5.21 0.00 -0.06
CA LEU A 25 4.85 1.04 0.89
C LEU A 25 6.08 1.64 1.58
N TRP A 26 6.10 2.97 1.65
CA TRP A 26 7.22 3.75 2.16
C TRP A 26 6.82 4.52 3.41
N THR A 27 7.75 4.70 4.33
CA THR A 27 7.56 5.57 5.50
C THR A 27 7.56 7.03 5.08
N ILE A 28 7.07 7.93 5.93
CA ILE A 28 7.22 9.39 5.73
C ILE A 28 8.70 9.73 5.49
N SER A 29 9.62 9.20 6.32
CA SER A 29 11.06 9.45 6.16
C SER A 29 11.60 8.98 4.81
N GLY A 30 11.08 7.87 4.28
CA GLY A 30 11.41 7.41 2.93
C GLY A 30 10.87 8.36 1.86
N ALA A 31 9.62 8.80 2.00
CA ALA A 31 9.00 9.76 1.10
C ALA A 31 9.69 11.13 1.11
N THR A 32 10.11 11.64 2.28
CA THR A 32 10.85 12.89 2.39
C THR A 32 12.19 12.83 1.68
N ALA A 33 12.91 11.71 1.83
CA ALA A 33 14.18 11.51 1.15
C ALA A 33 13.99 11.39 -0.38
N TRP A 34 12.95 10.67 -0.81
CA TRP A 34 12.64 10.45 -2.23
C TRP A 34 12.17 11.72 -2.94
N LEU A 35 11.24 12.45 -2.34
CA LEU A 35 10.64 13.67 -2.89
C LEU A 35 11.45 14.92 -2.59
N ARG A 36 12.49 14.83 -1.74
CA ARG A 36 13.31 15.95 -1.27
C ARG A 36 12.46 17.08 -0.65
N ARG A 37 11.54 16.70 0.23
CA ARG A 37 10.56 17.59 0.89
C ARG A 37 10.61 17.43 2.40
N HIS A 38 10.14 18.44 3.13
CA HIS A 38 10.02 18.36 4.58
C HIS A 38 8.90 17.37 4.97
N PRO A 39 8.97 16.67 6.11
CA PRO A 39 7.89 15.80 6.59
C PRO A 39 6.51 16.46 6.59
N ASP A 40 6.41 17.73 6.97
CA ASP A 40 5.14 18.46 7.01
C ASP A 40 4.56 18.70 5.60
N ASP A 41 5.41 18.90 4.60
CA ASP A 41 4.97 19.00 3.20
C ASP A 41 4.39 17.67 2.72
N ILE A 42 4.98 16.54 3.12
CA ILE A 42 4.47 15.21 2.79
C ILE A 42 3.09 14.99 3.41
N LEU A 43 2.93 15.36 4.68
CA LEU A 43 1.63 15.27 5.36
C LEU A 43 0.58 16.13 4.66
N ARG A 44 0.93 17.38 4.33
CA ARG A 44 0.05 18.27 3.57
C ARG A 44 -0.25 17.72 2.18
N MET A 45 0.70 17.09 1.50
CA MET A 45 0.45 16.44 0.20
C MET A 45 -0.53 15.26 0.32
N ILE A 46 -0.55 14.54 1.43
CA ILE A 46 -1.55 13.49 1.70
C ILE A 46 -2.92 14.14 1.91
N GLU A 47 -3.00 15.17 2.77
CA GLU A 47 -4.24 15.89 3.08
C GLU A 47 -4.83 16.62 1.85
N ASP A 48 -3.98 17.15 0.97
CA ASP A 48 -4.37 17.78 -0.28
C ASP A 48 -4.71 16.74 -1.39
N GLY A 49 -4.63 15.44 -1.10
CA GLY A 49 -4.90 14.35 -2.07
C GLY A 49 -3.82 14.14 -3.14
N ARG A 50 -2.71 14.87 -3.08
CA ARG A 50 -1.56 14.72 -4.00
C ARG A 50 -0.80 13.40 -3.79
N LEU A 51 -0.90 12.84 -2.59
CA LEU A 51 -0.46 11.48 -2.24
C LEU A 51 -1.68 10.65 -1.84
N GLU A 52 -2.53 10.36 -2.82
CA GLU A 52 -3.86 9.74 -2.67
C GLU A 52 -3.87 8.37 -1.97
N TRP A 53 -2.75 7.65 -2.02
CA TRP A 53 -2.60 6.29 -1.52
C TRP A 53 -1.67 6.27 -0.32
N ALA A 54 -2.25 6.60 0.84
CA ALA A 54 -1.57 6.57 2.13
C ALA A 54 -2.42 5.84 3.18
N TRP A 55 -1.76 5.15 4.11
CA TRP A 55 -2.38 4.38 5.18
C TRP A 55 -1.76 4.68 6.53
N ASP A 56 -2.58 4.82 7.58
CA ASP A 56 -2.10 4.84 8.96
C ASP A 56 -2.16 3.44 9.57
N ILE A 57 -1.01 2.77 9.61
CA ILE A 57 -0.89 1.40 10.10
C ILE A 57 -0.64 1.31 11.61
N ALA A 58 -0.86 2.37 12.38
CA ALA A 58 -0.63 2.35 13.82
C ALA A 58 -1.52 1.32 14.54
N ALA A 59 -0.93 0.50 15.41
CA ALA A 59 -1.64 -0.59 16.11
C ALA A 59 -2.39 -0.18 17.38
N GLY A 60 -2.34 1.09 17.79
CA GLY A 60 -2.92 1.55 19.06
C GLY A 60 -4.03 2.60 18.89
N PRO A 61 -4.96 2.69 19.85
CA PRO A 61 -5.97 3.76 19.90
C PRO A 61 -5.35 5.13 20.22
N CYS A 62 -4.11 5.15 20.73
CA CYS A 62 -3.35 6.37 20.97
C CYS A 62 -2.91 6.98 19.63
N LYS A 63 -3.74 7.90 19.10
CA LYS A 63 -3.48 8.76 17.94
C LYS A 63 -2.19 9.60 18.01
N ARG A 64 -1.39 9.49 19.08
CA ARG A 64 -0.16 10.27 19.28
C ARG A 64 1.00 9.85 18.37
N ARG A 65 0.99 8.64 17.81
CA ARG A 65 2.01 8.19 16.86
C ARG A 65 1.33 7.60 15.63
N ARG A 66 1.15 8.43 14.60
CA ARG A 66 0.73 7.98 13.27
C ARG A 66 1.86 7.16 12.64
N GLU A 67 1.54 5.99 12.11
CA GLU A 67 2.49 5.19 11.34
C GLU A 67 2.07 5.21 9.88
N ILE A 68 2.36 6.31 9.20
CA ILE A 68 1.92 6.50 7.82
C ILE A 68 2.79 5.67 6.87
N ARG A 69 2.12 5.04 5.91
CA ARG A 69 2.71 4.32 4.79
C ARG A 69 2.14 4.84 3.49
N ILE A 70 3.02 5.19 2.56
CA ILE A 70 2.66 5.84 1.28
C ILE A 70 3.01 4.87 0.15
N TRP A 71 2.09 4.68 -0.79
CA TRP A 71 2.35 3.86 -1.95
C TRP A 71 3.40 4.48 -2.87
N PHE A 72 4.35 3.68 -3.33
CA PHE A 72 5.44 4.14 -4.17
C PHE A 72 4.96 4.83 -5.46
N GLU A 73 3.99 4.23 -6.17
CA GLU A 73 3.47 4.80 -7.42
C GLU A 73 2.80 6.17 -7.20
N SER A 74 2.18 6.38 -6.02
CA SER A 74 1.63 7.69 -5.64
C SER A 74 2.74 8.74 -5.50
N MET A 75 3.89 8.36 -4.91
CA MET A 75 5.06 9.24 -4.84
C MET A 75 5.70 9.49 -6.21
N GLU A 76 5.79 8.47 -7.06
CA GLU A 76 6.29 8.63 -8.43
C GLU A 76 5.42 9.60 -9.23
N TRP A 77 4.10 9.45 -9.16
CA TRP A 77 3.16 10.36 -9.78
C TRP A 77 3.34 11.79 -9.26
N ALA A 78 3.38 11.97 -7.93
CA ALA A 78 3.61 13.27 -7.33
C ALA A 78 4.94 13.90 -7.79
N ARG A 79 6.03 13.12 -7.87
CA ARG A 79 7.35 13.58 -8.33
C ARG A 79 7.32 14.07 -9.78
N ARG A 80 6.63 13.36 -10.68
CA ARG A 80 6.48 13.75 -12.09
C ARG A 80 5.74 15.08 -12.22
N ASN A 81 4.69 15.28 -11.43
CA ASN A 81 3.86 16.50 -11.50
C ASN A 81 4.51 17.70 -10.83
N LEU A 82 5.31 17.48 -9.78
CA LEU A 82 6.14 18.53 -9.20
C LEU A 82 7.19 19.06 -10.19
N ALA A 83 7.70 18.20 -11.08
CA ALA A 83 8.69 18.58 -12.08
C ALA A 83 8.08 19.30 -13.30
N ASN A 84 6.77 19.19 -13.54
CA ASN A 84 6.12 19.81 -14.69
C ASN A 84 4.66 20.23 -14.40
N PRO A 85 4.44 21.40 -13.77
CA PRO A 85 3.08 21.88 -13.44
C PRO A 85 2.25 22.31 -14.66
N ALA A 86 2.87 22.49 -15.82
CA ALA A 86 2.22 22.90 -17.07
C ALA A 86 1.78 21.72 -17.94
N SER A 87 2.24 20.51 -17.64
CA SER A 87 1.74 19.31 -18.30
C SER A 87 0.39 18.96 -17.68
N PRO A 88 -0.68 18.75 -18.47
CA PRO A 88 -1.87 18.08 -17.98
C PRO A 88 -1.42 16.65 -17.72
N ALA A 89 -0.86 16.41 -16.54
CA ALA A 89 -0.69 15.09 -16.03
C ALA A 89 -2.10 14.51 -16.04
N LEU A 90 -2.34 13.61 -16.99
CA LEU A 90 -3.44 12.69 -16.91
C LEU A 90 -3.45 12.25 -15.45
N LEU A 91 -4.55 12.56 -14.76
CA LEU A 91 -4.83 12.06 -13.41
C LEU A 91 -4.30 10.63 -13.36
N PRO A 92 -3.68 10.19 -12.24
CA PRO A 92 -3.24 8.81 -12.17
C PRO A 92 -4.46 7.99 -12.61
N PRO A 93 -4.32 7.04 -13.56
CA PRO A 93 -5.48 6.31 -14.08
C PRO A 93 -6.27 5.91 -12.86
N ALA A 94 -7.51 6.37 -12.70
CA ALA A 94 -8.19 6.40 -11.41
C ALA A 94 -8.26 4.98 -10.86
N LEU A 95 -7.22 4.58 -10.12
CA LEU A 95 -7.02 3.20 -9.76
C LEU A 95 -8.04 2.97 -8.66
N THR A 96 -8.87 1.97 -8.88
CA THR A 96 -9.76 1.55 -7.81
C THR A 96 -8.91 1.06 -6.65
N GLU A 97 -9.42 1.22 -5.43
CA GLU A 97 -8.73 0.74 -4.23
C GLU A 97 -8.34 -0.74 -4.35
N SER A 98 -9.20 -1.57 -4.93
CA SER A 98 -8.89 -2.98 -5.20
C SER A 98 -7.68 -3.17 -6.11
N GLN A 99 -7.54 -2.39 -7.19
CA GLN A 99 -6.37 -2.47 -8.07
C GLN A 99 -5.08 -2.07 -7.34
N VAL A 100 -5.14 -1.05 -6.48
CA VAL A 100 -3.96 -0.64 -5.69
C VAL A 100 -3.56 -1.73 -4.69
N LEU A 101 -4.52 -2.38 -4.04
CA LEU A 101 -4.24 -3.50 -3.14
C LEU A 101 -3.65 -4.70 -3.90
N GLU A 102 -4.10 -4.95 -5.13
CA GLU A 102 -3.48 -5.96 -6.00
C GLU A 102 -2.04 -5.61 -6.35
N CYS A 103 -1.73 -4.35 -6.68
CA CYS A 103 -0.36 -3.90 -6.88
C CYS A 103 0.51 -4.07 -5.63
N ILE A 104 -0.02 -3.71 -4.45
CA ILE A 104 0.74 -3.78 -3.19
C ILE A 104 1.03 -5.24 -2.85
N ILE A 105 0.04 -6.12 -2.89
CA ILE A 105 0.21 -7.52 -2.46
C ILE A 105 0.93 -8.35 -3.53
N GLY A 106 0.70 -8.06 -4.81
CA GLY A 106 1.46 -8.61 -5.94
C GLY A 106 1.22 -10.10 -6.26
N HIS A 107 0.41 -10.83 -5.48
CA HIS A 107 0.10 -12.25 -5.76
C HIS A 107 -1.25 -12.69 -5.20
N HIS A 108 -1.97 -13.60 -5.86
CA HIS A 108 -3.32 -14.02 -5.43
C HIS A 108 -3.37 -15.12 -4.34
N ARG A 109 -2.23 -15.51 -3.76
CA ARG A 109 -2.21 -16.52 -2.68
C ARG A 109 -3.07 -16.06 -1.49
N PRO A 110 -3.89 -16.96 -0.91
CA PRO A 110 -4.80 -16.60 0.19
C PRO A 110 -4.08 -16.34 1.52
N LEU A 111 -2.81 -16.74 1.63
CA LEU A 111 -2.01 -16.63 2.85
C LEU A 111 -0.68 -15.94 2.57
N LEU A 112 -0.28 -15.08 3.50
CA LEU A 112 1.00 -14.39 3.52
C LEU A 112 1.76 -14.77 4.78
N ARG A 113 3.08 -14.95 4.67
CA ARG A 113 3.94 -15.06 5.85
C ARG A 113 4.04 -13.70 6.53
N GLY A 114 4.19 -13.70 7.85
CA GLY A 114 4.39 -12.47 8.62
C GLY A 114 5.57 -11.62 8.13
N SER A 115 6.65 -12.25 7.63
CA SER A 115 7.78 -11.55 7.03
C SER A 115 7.44 -10.87 5.69
N GLU A 116 6.53 -11.46 4.90
CA GLU A 116 6.04 -10.85 3.66
C GLU A 116 5.19 -9.63 3.99
N VAL A 117 4.23 -9.76 4.93
CA VAL A 117 3.42 -8.61 5.39
C VAL A 117 4.30 -7.52 5.99
N GLN A 118 5.34 -7.89 6.74
CA GLN A 118 6.33 -6.95 7.28
C GLN A 118 7.05 -6.17 6.17
N ALA A 119 7.47 -6.86 5.10
CA ALA A 119 8.14 -6.24 3.96
C ALA A 119 7.19 -5.34 3.15
N LEU A 120 5.95 -5.79 2.93
CA LEU A 120 4.89 -5.05 2.23
C LEU A 120 4.54 -3.75 2.96
N LEU A 121 4.28 -3.84 4.27
CA LEU A 121 3.94 -2.69 5.12
C LEU A 121 5.16 -1.86 5.52
N ASN A 122 6.37 -2.34 5.22
CA ASN A 122 7.62 -1.70 5.62
C ASN A 122 7.60 -1.35 7.12
N CYS A 123 7.36 -2.35 7.96
CA CYS A 123 7.22 -2.19 9.40
C CYS A 123 8.11 -3.15 10.17
N ASP A 124 8.13 -3.02 11.49
CA ASP A 124 8.80 -4.00 12.35
C ASP A 124 7.86 -5.18 12.66
N ARG A 125 8.46 -6.28 13.12
CA ARG A 125 7.73 -7.51 13.47
C ARG A 125 6.77 -7.31 14.65
N ASN A 126 7.06 -6.42 15.60
CA ASN A 126 6.19 -6.20 16.75
C ASN A 126 4.88 -5.53 16.33
N LEU A 127 4.92 -4.64 15.33
CA LEU A 127 3.70 -4.03 14.80
C LEU A 127 2.72 -5.09 14.26
N ILE A 128 3.22 -6.07 13.51
CA ILE A 128 2.42 -7.20 13.02
C ILE A 128 1.78 -7.96 14.18
N PHE A 129 2.53 -8.28 15.23
CA PHE A 129 1.97 -8.96 16.40
C PHE A 129 0.93 -8.14 17.16
N ARG A 130 1.08 -6.82 17.23
CA ARG A 130 0.06 -5.94 17.85
C ARG A 130 -1.24 -5.95 17.04
N HIS A 131 -1.15 -5.95 15.71
CA HIS A 131 -2.33 -6.07 14.83
C HIS A 131 -3.00 -7.44 14.94
N LEU A 132 -2.21 -8.51 15.06
CA LEU A 132 -2.74 -9.85 15.33
C LEU A 132 -3.44 -9.93 16.70
N ARG A 133 -2.85 -9.33 17.74
CA ARG A 133 -3.40 -9.32 19.10
C ARG A 133 -4.67 -8.48 19.22
N SER A 134 -4.74 -7.36 18.51
CA SER A 134 -5.94 -6.50 18.46
C SER A 134 -7.04 -7.04 17.53
N GLY A 135 -6.73 -8.05 16.71
CA GLY A 135 -7.67 -8.60 15.72
C GLY A 135 -7.78 -7.79 14.43
N ALA A 136 -6.99 -6.71 14.28
CA ALA A 136 -6.92 -5.92 13.05
C ALA A 136 -6.35 -6.75 11.87
N LEU A 137 -5.47 -7.70 12.17
CA LEU A 137 -5.04 -8.75 11.24
C LEU A 137 -5.47 -10.13 11.77
N ARG A 138 -5.86 -11.02 10.86
CA ARG A 138 -6.28 -12.41 11.16
C ARG A 138 -5.28 -13.39 10.57
N ALA A 139 -4.97 -14.44 11.33
CA ALA A 139 -4.10 -15.54 10.93
C ALA A 139 -4.86 -16.88 10.95
N THR A 140 -4.45 -17.83 10.12
CA THR A 140 -5.14 -19.14 9.96
C THR A 140 -4.92 -20.11 11.10
N SER A 141 -3.99 -19.84 12.02
CA SER A 141 -3.84 -20.62 13.24
C SER A 141 -3.68 -19.72 14.45
N ARG A 142 -4.53 -19.96 15.45
CA ARG A 142 -4.40 -19.42 16.81
C ARG A 142 -3.29 -20.12 17.62
N GLN A 143 -2.58 -21.08 17.05
CA GLN A 143 -1.55 -21.88 17.72
C GLN A 143 -0.39 -22.22 16.76
N ALA A 144 0.78 -21.64 17.03
CA ALA A 144 2.03 -22.33 16.80
C ALA A 144 2.70 -22.50 18.16
N SER A 145 2.40 -23.65 18.76
CA SER A 145 3.17 -24.24 19.83
C SER A 145 4.68 -24.18 19.51
N THR A 146 5.44 -23.67 20.47
CA THR A 146 6.84 -24.03 20.82
C THR A 146 7.99 -23.96 19.80
N THR A 147 7.80 -23.56 18.54
CA THR A 147 8.94 -23.27 17.64
C THR A 147 8.68 -22.04 16.79
N CYS A 148 9.69 -21.16 16.69
CA CYS A 148 9.75 -19.85 16.03
C CYS A 148 9.19 -19.76 14.59
N ARG A 149 7.91 -20.06 14.36
CA ARG A 149 7.27 -19.96 13.04
C ARG A 149 6.63 -18.58 12.88
N THR A 150 6.90 -17.93 11.76
CA THR A 150 6.23 -16.69 11.36
C THR A 150 4.73 -16.95 11.18
N PRO A 151 3.84 -16.06 11.65
CA PRO A 151 2.40 -16.23 11.49
C PRO A 151 2.02 -16.28 10.00
N LEU A 152 1.00 -17.07 9.67
CA LEU A 152 0.37 -17.07 8.35
C LEU A 152 -0.88 -16.20 8.40
N ILE A 153 -0.84 -15.06 7.72
CA ILE A 153 -1.84 -14.00 7.73
C ILE A 153 -2.76 -14.18 6.52
N LEU A 154 -4.07 -14.04 6.74
CA LEU A 154 -5.07 -14.09 5.67
C LEU A 154 -4.93 -12.87 4.75
N ARG A 155 -4.88 -13.11 3.44
CA ARG A 155 -4.81 -12.03 2.43
C ARG A 155 -5.98 -11.08 2.56
N GLU A 156 -7.20 -11.61 2.62
CA GLU A 156 -8.42 -10.82 2.79
C GLU A 156 -8.38 -9.95 4.05
N SER A 157 -7.75 -10.45 5.13
CA SER A 157 -7.59 -9.67 6.35
C SER A 157 -6.60 -8.52 6.17
N LEU A 158 -5.54 -8.69 5.38
CA LEU A 158 -4.61 -7.61 5.06
C LEU A 158 -5.24 -6.58 4.13
N GLU A 159 -6.03 -7.02 3.14
CA GLU A 159 -6.80 -6.12 2.28
C GLU A 159 -7.77 -5.28 3.11
N GLN A 160 -8.58 -5.93 3.94
CA GLN A 160 -9.52 -5.22 4.82
C GLN A 160 -8.79 -4.27 5.79
N PHE A 161 -7.64 -4.70 6.32
CA PHE A 161 -6.79 -3.86 7.15
C PHE A 161 -6.37 -2.58 6.42
N LEU A 162 -5.88 -2.70 5.19
CA LEU A 162 -5.48 -1.54 4.38
C LEU A 162 -6.70 -0.66 4.04
N ARG A 163 -7.82 -1.23 3.60
CA ARG A 163 -9.05 -0.45 3.32
C ARG A 163 -9.48 0.38 4.53
N ASN A 164 -9.51 -0.23 5.72
CA ASN A 164 -9.94 0.43 6.96
C ASN A 164 -8.98 1.52 7.47
N ARG A 165 -7.75 1.57 6.95
CA ARG A 165 -6.67 2.43 7.43
C ARG A 165 -6.23 3.46 6.41
N ARG A 166 -6.90 3.54 5.26
CA ARG A 166 -6.63 4.55 4.23
C ARG A 166 -6.89 5.95 4.81
N ILE A 167 -5.96 6.86 4.55
CA ILE A 167 -6.09 8.27 4.89
C ILE A 167 -6.80 8.95 3.71
N GLN A 168 -7.92 9.62 3.99
CA GLN A 168 -8.69 10.43 3.04
C GLN A 168 -8.68 11.89 3.50
#